data_AF-A0A960N2A6-F1
#
_entry.id   AF-A0A960N2A6-F1
#
_cell.length_a   1.000
_cell.length_b   1.000
_cell.length_c   1.000
_cell.angle_alpha   90.00
_cell.angle_beta   90.00
_cell.angle_gamma   90.00
#
_symmetry.space_group_name_H-M   'P 1'
#
loop_
_entity.id
_entity.type
_entity.pdbx_description
1 polymer ?
#
loop_
_entity_poly.entity_id
_entity_poly.type
_entity_poly.pdbx_seq_one_letter_code
_entity_poly.pdbx_strand_id
1 'polypeptide(L)' 'GLEGGEAGKAGVQTLTRADGGEPERLPAITAFDANPGDVLRIETPGGGAWGAGRD' A
#
# COMPACT_ATOMS: atom_id res chain seq x y z
N GLY A 1 2.80 -17.56 -0.69
CA GLY A 1 4.23 -17.69 -0.44
C GLY A 1 4.73 -18.91 -1.16
N LEU A 2 5.84 -19.48 -0.71
CA LEU A 2 6.41 -20.72 -1.26
C LEU A 2 6.43 -21.79 -0.17
N GLU A 3 6.44 -23.07 -0.57
CA GLU A 3 6.44 -24.22 0.35
C GLU A 3 5.35 -24.18 1.42
N GLY A 4 4.13 -23.76 1.06
CA GLY A 4 3.00 -23.66 2.00
C GLY A 4 2.95 -22.36 2.81
N GLY A 5 3.86 -21.41 2.59
CA GLY A 5 3.81 -20.09 3.21
C GLY A 5 2.73 -19.17 2.61
N GLU A 6 2.22 -18.24 3.42
CA GLU A 6 1.19 -17.27 3.01
C GLU A 6 1.68 -16.26 1.95
N ALA A 7 0.74 -15.69 1.19
CA ALA A 7 1.04 -14.65 0.20
C ALA A 7 1.48 -13.34 0.88
N GLY A 8 2.29 -12.55 0.16
CA GLY A 8 2.62 -11.19 0.60
C GLY A 8 1.39 -10.29 0.55
N LYS A 9 1.41 -9.19 1.29
CA LYS A 9 0.32 -8.22 1.26
C LYS A 9 0.51 -7.27 0.08
N ALA A 10 -0.60 -6.89 -0.56
CA ALA A 10 -0.57 -5.92 -1.66
C ALA A 10 -0.13 -4.53 -1.15
N GLY A 11 0.59 -3.78 -2.00
CA GLY A 11 0.90 -2.38 -1.76
C GLY A 11 -0.36 -1.54 -1.56
N VAL A 12 -0.24 -0.47 -0.77
CA VAL A 12 -1.32 0.48 -0.52
C VAL A 12 -0.79 1.88 -0.76
N GLN A 13 -1.56 2.71 -1.48
CA GLN A 13 -1.26 4.12 -1.62
C GLN A 13 -2.45 4.97 -1.22
N THR A 14 -2.18 6.04 -0.48
CA THR A 14 -3.18 7.03 -0.07
C THR A 14 -2.70 8.43 -0.36
N LEU A 15 -3.61 9.31 -0.75
CA LEU A 15 -3.36 10.72 -1.01
C LEU A 15 -4.12 11.57 -0.01
N THR A 16 -3.41 12.41 0.73
CA THR A 16 -4.02 13.46 1.56
C THR A 16 -3.86 14.78 0.84
N ARG A 17 -4.97 15.48 0.59
CA ARG A 17 -4.97 16.79 -0.07
C ARG A 17 -4.55 17.88 0.91
N ALA A 18 -3.93 18.93 0.38
CA ALA A 18 -3.41 20.04 1.17
C ALA A 18 -4.48 20.79 2.00
N ASP A 19 -5.76 20.66 1.64
CA ASP A 19 -6.90 21.23 2.37
C ASP A 19 -7.21 20.51 3.70
N GLY A 20 -6.48 19.44 4.02
CA GLY A 20 -6.55 18.75 5.31
C GLY A 20 -7.68 17.73 5.42
N GLY A 21 -8.20 17.23 4.29
CA GLY A 21 -9.17 16.14 4.27
C GLY A 21 -8.62 14.78 4.69
N GLU A 22 -9.53 13.81 4.86
CA GLU A 22 -9.15 12.42 5.14
C GLU A 22 -8.32 11.82 3.99
N PRO A 23 -7.34 10.94 4.27
CA PRO A 23 -6.57 10.28 3.23
C PRO A 23 -7.46 9.45 2.29
N GLU A 24 -7.39 9.75 1.00
CA GLU A 24 -8.08 9.00 -0.05
C GLU A 24 -7.24 7.79 -0.45
N ARG A 25 -7.82 6.58 -0.49
CA ARG A 25 -7.14 5.41 -1.04
C ARG A 25 -7.16 5.43 -2.57
N LEU A 26 -5.98 5.35 -3.15
CA LEU A 26 -5.81 5.35 -4.60
C LEU A 26 -5.85 3.92 -5.19
N PRO A 27 -6.32 3.74 -6.43
CA PRO A 27 -6.23 2.47 -7.17
C PRO A 27 -4.79 2.00 -7.33
N ALA A 28 -4.58 0.70 -7.58
CA ALA A 28 -3.23 0.10 -7.72
C ALA A 28 -2.35 0.78 -8.78
N ILE A 29 -2.96 1.24 -9.88
CA ILE A 29 -2.32 2.05 -10.93
C ILE A 29 -3.21 3.28 -11.13
N THR A 30 -2.64 4.47 -11.03
CA THR A 30 -3.40 5.72 -11.15
C THR A 30 -2.51 6.86 -11.64
N ALA A 31 -3.16 7.91 -12.15
CA ALA A 31 -2.55 9.21 -12.41
C ALA A 31 -3.40 10.29 -11.71
N PHE A 32 -2.74 11.27 -11.11
CA PHE A 32 -3.40 12.40 -10.46
C PHE A 32 -2.50 13.64 -10.52
N ASP A 33 -3.13 14.82 -10.51
CA ASP A 33 -2.40 16.08 -10.35
C ASP A 33 -2.01 16.26 -8.87
N ALA A 34 -0.73 16.52 -8.63
CA ALA A 34 -0.19 16.82 -7.32
C ALA A 34 -0.01 18.32 -7.14
N ASN A 35 -0.59 18.87 -6.08
CA ASN A 35 -0.44 20.29 -5.74
C ASN A 35 0.55 20.47 -4.57
N PRO A 36 1.15 21.65 -4.40
CA PRO A 36 1.96 21.95 -3.23
C PRO A 36 1.18 21.69 -1.92
N GLY A 37 1.78 20.91 -1.03
CA GLY A 37 1.17 20.53 0.25
C GLY A 37 0.38 19.22 0.22
N ASP A 38 0.10 18.65 -0.95
CA ASP A 38 -0.43 17.29 -1.04
C ASP A 38 0.60 16.27 -0.50
N VAL A 39 0.11 15.21 0.15
CA VAL A 39 0.95 14.14 0.71
C VAL A 39 0.54 12.80 0.12
N LEU A 40 1.45 12.19 -0.65
CA LEU A 40 1.33 10.82 -1.11
C LEU A 40 2.02 9.88 -0.11
N ARG A 41 1.27 8.94 0.47
CA ARG A 41 1.82 7.84 1.27
C ARG A 41 1.80 6.56 0.45
N ILE A 42 2.96 5.93 0.29
CA ILE A 42 3.13 4.61 -0.33
C ILE A 42 3.57 3.64 0.77
N GLU A 43 2.73 2.66 1.03
CA GLU A 43 3.02 1.56 1.95
C GLU A 43 3.46 0.35 1.13
N THR A 44 4.63 -0.19 1.46
CA THR A 44 5.21 -1.38 0.83
C THR A 44 5.23 -2.53 1.85
N PRO A 45 4.12 -3.29 2.00
CA PRO A 45 4.05 -4.38 2.97
C PRO A 45 5.05 -5.50 2.69
N GLY A 46 5.21 -6.37 3.68
CA GLY A 46 6.07 -7.54 3.57
C GLY A 46 5.68 -8.49 2.43
N GLY A 47 6.71 -9.12 1.85
CA GLY A 47 6.56 -10.17 0.84
C GLY A 47 5.97 -11.46 1.40
N GLY A 48 5.79 -12.45 0.52
CA GLY A 48 5.26 -13.75 0.91
C GLY A 48 6.19 -14.54 1.83
N ALA A 49 5.60 -15.34 2.70
CA ALA A 49 6.35 -16.22 3.61
C ALA A 49 6.85 -17.49 2.90
N TRP A 50 7.80 -18.17 3.55
CA TRP A 50 8.29 -19.49 3.19
C TRP A 50 7.92 -20.53 4.25
N GLY A 51 7.47 -21.70 3.83
CA GLY A 51 7.11 -22.80 4.73
C GLY A 51 5.72 -22.64 5.35
N ALA A 52 5.10 -23.74 5.75
CA ALA A 52 3.91 -23.67 6.60
C ALA A 52 4.27 -23.04 7.96
N GLY A 53 3.38 -22.16 8.46
CA GLY A 53 3.47 -21.66 9.83
C GLY A 53 3.54 -22.86 10.78
N ARG A 54 4.50 -22.84 11.69
CA ARG A 54 4.60 -23.86 12.73
C ARG A 54 3.63 -23.43 13.84
N ASP A 55 2.67 -24.29 14.17
CA ASP A 55 1.83 -24.15 15.35
C ASP A 55 2.65 -24.26 16.65
#